data_AF-A0A3M3QJ61-F1
#
_entry.id   AF-A0A3M3QJ61-F1
#
_cell.length_a   1.000
_cell.length_b   1.000
_cell.length_c   1.000
_cell.angle_alpha   90.00
_cell.angle_beta   90.00
_cell.angle_gamma   90.00
#
_symmetry.space_group_name_H-M   'P 1'
#
loop_
_entity.id
_entity.type
_entity.pdbx_description
1 polymer ?
#
loop_
_entity_poly.entity_id
_entity_poly.type
_entity_poly.pdbx_seq_one_letter_code
_entity_poly.pdbx_strand_id
1 'polypeptide(L)'
;MMPLATLRFLIGPCADFPFHINGDLSQRMMAIIESMVARVEVASIDEAFLDLTGMPGNLTELGRSIRSKVYRCTGIPVGVGIAPTKTLAKLANHTAKRLQSHTGGVVDICDPVKRDWVLRNTSVGEVWGIGRKMKAHLEGMQILSAKDLAMADPWMLRKTFSVVIEKTARELAGTGCLELDE
;
A
#
# COMPACT_ATOMS: atom_id res chain seq x y z
N MET A 1 -9.51 14.90 -2.26
CA MET A 1 -9.28 13.44 -2.32
C MET A 1 -8.98 12.96 -0.91
N MET A 2 -9.68 11.93 -0.45
CA MET A 2 -9.68 11.49 0.94
C MET A 2 -8.46 10.58 1.25
N PRO A 3 -7.82 10.69 2.42
CA PRO A 3 -6.66 9.87 2.77
C PRO A 3 -7.07 8.44 3.14
N LEU A 4 -6.48 7.46 2.45
CA LEU A 4 -6.57 6.04 2.79
C LEU A 4 -5.25 5.58 3.43
N ALA A 5 -5.29 4.51 4.19
CA ALA A 5 -4.07 3.80 4.56
C ALA A 5 -4.20 2.32 4.18
N THR A 6 -3.08 1.72 3.83
CA THR A 6 -2.96 0.28 3.66
C THR A 6 -2.01 -0.23 4.72
N LEU A 7 -2.50 -1.21 5.48
CA LEU A 7 -1.72 -1.94 6.44
C LEU A 7 -1.53 -3.36 5.92
N ARG A 8 -0.29 -3.83 5.90
CA ARG A 8 0.00 -5.22 5.56
C ARG A 8 0.93 -5.80 6.60
N PHE A 9 0.67 -7.04 6.99
CA PHE A 9 1.66 -7.81 7.70
C PHE A 9 2.96 -7.89 6.89
N LEU A 10 4.07 -7.84 7.61
CA LEU A 10 5.34 -8.26 7.06
C LEU A 10 5.38 -9.78 7.11
N ILE A 11 5.25 -10.44 5.96
CA ILE A 11 5.75 -11.80 5.80
C ILE A 11 6.92 -11.73 4.80
N GLY A 12 8.15 -11.75 5.33
CA GLY A 12 9.41 -11.82 4.58
C GLY A 12 10.48 -10.80 5.01
N PRO A 13 11.76 -11.02 4.64
CA PRO A 13 12.81 -11.67 5.43
C PRO A 13 13.50 -10.70 6.41
N CYS A 14 12.76 -10.08 7.34
CA CYS A 14 13.40 -9.62 8.57
C CYS A 14 13.49 -10.82 9.52
N ALA A 15 14.44 -11.72 9.23
CA ALA A 15 14.91 -12.89 10.01
C ALA A 15 13.86 -13.70 10.82
N ASP A 16 13.65 -14.95 10.39
CA ASP A 16 13.25 -16.08 11.25
C ASP A 16 11.97 -15.93 12.11
N PHE A 17 10.81 -15.71 11.48
CA PHE A 17 9.51 -15.96 12.15
C PHE A 17 8.91 -17.29 11.66
N PRO A 18 8.86 -18.34 12.52
CA PRO A 18 8.53 -19.71 12.10
C PRO A 18 7.02 -20.00 12.09
N PHE A 19 6.17 -18.98 11.96
CA PHE A 19 4.72 -19.15 12.05
C PHE A 19 4.05 -18.88 10.69
N HIS A 20 3.32 -19.88 10.21
CA HIS A 20 2.27 -19.70 9.22
C HIS A 20 1.21 -18.77 9.82
N ILE A 21 0.84 -17.68 9.14
CA ILE A 21 -0.33 -16.90 9.57
C ILE A 21 -1.56 -17.78 9.38
N ASN A 22 -2.14 -18.23 10.48
CA ASN A 22 -3.40 -18.95 10.51
C ASN A 22 -4.57 -17.97 10.73
N GLY A 23 -5.80 -18.46 10.57
CA GLY A 23 -7.01 -17.64 10.68
C GLY A 23 -7.12 -16.91 12.03
N ASP A 24 -6.70 -17.55 13.12
CA ASP A 24 -6.79 -16.98 14.48
C ASP A 24 -5.87 -15.76 14.67
N LEU A 25 -4.63 -15.83 14.16
CA LEU A 25 -3.69 -14.71 14.21
C LEU A 25 -4.20 -13.52 13.37
N SER A 26 -4.76 -13.81 12.19
CA SER A 26 -5.39 -12.80 11.35
C SER A 26 -6.55 -12.13 12.07
N GLN A 27 -7.50 -12.91 12.61
CA GLN A 27 -8.65 -12.38 13.35
C GLN A 27 -8.22 -11.49 14.52
N ARG A 28 -7.23 -11.92 15.30
CA ARG A 28 -6.72 -11.11 16.42
C ARG A 28 -6.12 -9.79 15.93
N MET A 29 -5.38 -9.77 14.82
CA MET A 29 -4.88 -8.51 14.27
C MET A 29 -6.01 -7.62 13.78
N MET A 30 -6.96 -8.15 13.00
CA MET A 30 -8.07 -7.35 12.47
C MET A 30 -8.87 -6.72 13.61
N ALA A 31 -9.17 -7.48 14.68
CA ALA A 31 -9.83 -6.95 15.87
C ALA A 31 -9.05 -5.82 16.56
N ILE A 32 -7.71 -5.89 16.61
CA ILE A 32 -6.87 -4.82 17.16
C ILE A 32 -6.98 -3.57 16.30
N ILE A 33 -6.94 -3.73 14.97
CA ILE A 33 -6.99 -2.62 14.02
C ILE A 33 -8.38 -1.96 14.03
N GLU A 34 -9.44 -2.76 13.99
CA GLU A 34 -10.84 -2.32 14.10
C GLU A 34 -11.10 -1.55 15.40
N SER A 35 -10.39 -1.85 16.49
CA SER A 35 -10.48 -1.09 17.75
C SER A 35 -9.86 0.32 17.68
N MET A 36 -9.10 0.64 16.63
CA MET A 36 -8.32 1.89 16.52
C MET A 36 -8.78 2.82 15.40
N VAL A 37 -9.55 2.32 14.42
CA VAL A 37 -10.03 3.11 13.28
C VAL A 37 -11.50 2.82 13.01
N ALA A 38 -12.20 3.77 12.40
CA ALA A 38 -13.64 3.67 12.20
C ALA A 38 -14.05 2.67 11.12
N ARG A 39 -13.24 2.50 10.05
CA ARG A 39 -13.52 1.56 8.97
C ARG A 39 -12.25 0.82 8.56
N VAL A 40 -12.41 -0.49 8.42
CA VAL A 40 -11.38 -1.43 7.98
C VAL A 40 -11.97 -2.29 6.87
N GLU A 41 -11.23 -2.45 5.77
CA GLU A 41 -11.52 -3.44 4.72
C GLU A 41 -10.42 -4.50 4.78
N VAL A 42 -10.81 -5.75 5.01
CA VAL A 42 -9.86 -6.87 5.01
C VAL A 42 -9.60 -7.29 3.57
N ALA A 43 -8.40 -7.03 3.07
CA ALA A 43 -8.01 -7.37 1.69
C ALA A 43 -7.47 -8.81 1.56
N SER A 44 -6.87 -9.33 2.62
CA SER A 44 -6.42 -10.73 2.73
C SER A 44 -6.22 -11.11 4.20
N ILE A 45 -5.84 -12.36 4.46
CA ILE A 45 -5.42 -12.84 5.79
C ILE A 45 -4.28 -12.00 6.39
N ASP A 46 -3.51 -11.33 5.52
CA ASP A 46 -2.30 -10.59 5.87
C ASP A 46 -2.35 -9.09 5.49
N GLU A 47 -3.50 -8.56 5.07
CA GLU A 47 -3.60 -7.20 4.53
C GLU A 47 -4.97 -6.57 4.80
N ALA A 48 -4.98 -5.30 5.19
CA ALA A 48 -6.18 -4.51 5.39
C ALA A 48 -6.00 -3.08 4.88
N PHE A 49 -7.05 -2.50 4.32
CA PHE A 49 -7.16 -1.08 4.08
C PHE A 49 -7.91 -0.41 5.23
N LEU A 50 -7.47 0.80 5.57
CA LEU A 50 -8.02 1.61 6.65
C LEU A 50 -8.50 2.91 6.03
N ASP A 51 -9.76 3.24 6.27
CA ASP A 51 -10.24 4.58 5.97
C ASP A 51 -9.84 5.51 7.12
N LEU A 52 -8.96 6.47 6.82
CA LEU A 52 -8.49 7.46 7.78
C LEU A 52 -9.19 8.82 7.56
N THR A 53 -10.22 8.88 6.74
CA THR A 53 -10.99 10.10 6.48
C THR A 53 -11.57 10.65 7.76
N GLY A 54 -11.30 11.93 8.02
CA GLY A 54 -11.79 12.62 9.23
C GLY A 54 -11.07 12.24 10.52
N MET A 55 -10.05 11.37 10.49
CA MET A 55 -9.24 11.07 11.67
C MET A 55 -8.37 12.29 12.01
N PRO A 56 -8.49 12.84 13.24
CA PRO A 56 -7.70 13.99 13.66
C PRO A 56 -6.24 13.58 13.95
N GLY A 57 -5.33 14.56 13.85
CA GLY A 57 -3.93 14.41 14.28
C GLY A 57 -2.99 13.88 13.20
N ASN A 58 -1.82 13.41 13.64
CA ASN A 58 -0.73 12.98 12.76
C ASN A 58 -0.93 11.51 12.34
N LEU A 59 -1.30 11.28 11.08
CA LEU A 59 -1.54 9.94 10.53
C LEU A 59 -0.30 9.03 10.64
N THR A 60 0.90 9.58 10.55
CA THR A 60 2.14 8.81 10.71
C THR A 60 2.28 8.29 12.14
N GLU A 61 1.91 9.08 13.16
CA GLU A 61 1.90 8.65 14.56
C GLU A 61 0.82 7.60 14.84
N LEU A 62 -0.35 7.76 14.23
CA LEU A 62 -1.40 6.73 14.26
C LEU A 62 -0.87 5.41 13.67
N GLY A 63 -0.24 5.46 12.49
CA GLY A 63 0.37 4.28 11.87
C GLY A 63 1.42 3.60 12.75
N ARG A 64 2.28 4.39 13.42
CA ARG A 64 3.26 3.86 14.40
C ARG A 64 2.58 3.24 15.62
N SER A 65 1.49 3.83 16.08
CA SER A 65 0.71 3.34 17.22
C SER A 65 0.04 2.02 16.89
N ILE A 66 -0.61 1.91 15.72
CA ILE A 66 -1.22 0.66 15.23
C ILE A 66 -0.15 -0.42 15.13
N ARG A 67 0.95 -0.14 14.44
CA ARG A 67 2.08 -1.08 14.29
C ARG A 67 2.60 -1.57 15.65
N SER A 68 2.78 -0.67 16.59
CA SER A 68 3.28 -1.01 17.94
C SER A 68 2.28 -1.86 18.72
N LYS A 69 0.98 -1.55 18.64
CA LYS A 69 -0.07 -2.32 19.32
C LYS A 69 -0.20 -3.72 18.74
N VAL A 70 -0.20 -3.84 17.40
CA VAL A 70 -0.20 -5.15 16.72
C VAL A 70 1.00 -5.97 17.18
N TYR A 71 2.22 -5.42 17.10
CA TYR A 71 3.42 -6.14 17.51
C TYR A 71 3.39 -6.58 18.98
N ARG A 72 2.93 -5.72 19.91
CA ARG A 72 2.81 -6.07 21.34
C ARG A 72 1.82 -7.20 21.60
N CYS A 73 0.73 -7.26 20.84
CA CYS A 73 -0.35 -8.22 21.08
C CYS A 73 -0.20 -9.53 20.30
N THR A 74 0.50 -9.53 19.17
CA THR A 74 0.64 -10.70 18.29
C THR A 74 2.08 -11.17 18.13
N GLY A 75 3.06 -10.33 18.46
CA GLY A 75 4.49 -10.57 18.18
C GLY A 75 4.86 -10.37 16.71
N ILE A 76 3.91 -10.01 15.83
CA ILE A 76 4.13 -9.96 14.38
C ILE A 76 4.43 -8.53 13.94
N PRO A 77 5.56 -8.29 13.27
CA PRO A 77 5.85 -6.97 12.74
C PRO A 77 4.96 -6.66 11.53
N VAL A 78 4.53 -5.41 11.39
CA VAL A 78 3.69 -4.96 10.27
C VAL A 78 4.29 -3.71 9.62
N GLY A 79 3.98 -3.51 8.34
CA GLY A 79 4.28 -2.30 7.59
C GLY A 79 3.01 -1.46 7.40
N VAL A 80 3.15 -0.14 7.46
CA VAL A 80 2.03 0.79 7.27
C VAL A 80 2.37 1.78 6.16
N GLY A 81 1.53 1.82 5.13
CA GLY A 81 1.57 2.81 4.07
C GLY A 81 0.35 3.73 4.13
N ILE A 82 0.55 5.04 4.10
CA ILE A 82 -0.53 6.03 4.15
C ILE A 82 -0.49 6.85 2.87
N ALA A 83 -1.60 6.89 2.14
CA ALA A 83 -1.70 7.65 0.90
C ALA A 83 -3.14 7.90 0.44
N PRO A 84 -3.38 8.85 -0.46
CA PRO A 84 -4.76 9.20 -0.86
C PRO A 84 -5.52 8.17 -1.71
N THR A 85 -4.86 7.10 -2.18
CA THR A 85 -5.47 6.08 -3.03
C THR A 85 -4.99 4.68 -2.60
N LYS A 86 -5.76 3.63 -2.87
CA LYS A 86 -5.41 2.25 -2.48
C LYS A 86 -4.07 1.84 -3.09
N THR A 87 -3.87 2.16 -4.36
CA THR A 87 -2.63 1.80 -5.07
C THR A 87 -1.42 2.53 -4.49
N LEU A 88 -1.55 3.83 -4.21
CA LEU A 88 -0.47 4.58 -3.56
C LEU A 88 -0.20 4.08 -2.15
N ALA A 89 -1.23 3.70 -1.39
CA ALA A 89 -1.06 3.23 -0.02
C ALA A 89 -0.35 1.87 0.01
N LYS A 90 -0.62 0.98 -0.95
CA LYS A 90 0.19 -0.23 -1.18
C LYS A 90 1.63 0.07 -1.57
N LEU A 91 1.87 1.06 -2.43
CA LEU A 91 3.22 1.48 -2.85
C LEU A 91 4.01 2.08 -1.68
N ALA A 92 3.35 2.90 -0.86
CA ALA A 92 3.90 3.47 0.38
C ALA A 92 4.28 2.36 1.35
N ASN A 93 3.39 1.39 1.53
CA ASN A 93 3.66 0.24 2.37
C ASN A 93 4.85 -0.57 1.84
N HIS A 94 4.89 -0.91 0.55
CA HIS A 94 6.08 -1.53 -0.07
C HIS A 94 7.38 -0.78 0.28
N THR A 95 7.37 0.55 0.17
CA THR A 95 8.52 1.40 0.53
C THR A 95 8.85 1.33 2.03
N ALA A 96 7.84 1.32 2.90
CA ALA A 96 8.00 1.19 4.35
C ALA A 96 8.73 -0.10 4.73
N LYS A 97 8.40 -1.20 4.05
CA LYS A 97 9.05 -2.50 4.23
C LYS A 97 10.47 -2.52 3.68
N ARG A 98 10.67 -2.04 2.44
CA ARG A 98 11.96 -2.03 1.75
C ARG A 98 13.02 -1.19 2.46
N LEU A 99 12.60 -0.05 3.03
CA LEU A 99 13.48 0.92 3.69
C LEU A 99 13.24 0.96 5.20
N GLN A 100 12.88 -0.16 5.82
CA GLN A 100 12.46 -0.22 7.22
C GLN A 100 13.47 0.41 8.19
N SER A 101 14.77 0.28 7.93
CA SER A 101 15.82 0.91 8.76
C SER A 101 15.78 2.43 8.76
N HIS A 102 15.26 3.05 7.70
CA HIS A 102 15.14 4.51 7.56
C HIS A 102 13.75 5.02 7.90
N THR A 103 12.71 4.22 7.63
CA THR A 103 11.30 4.62 7.78
C THR A 103 10.71 4.21 9.13
N GLY A 104 11.32 3.25 9.83
CA GLY A 104 10.74 2.62 11.01
C GLY A 104 9.50 1.77 10.70
N GLY A 105 9.28 1.38 9.43
CA GLY A 105 8.15 0.57 8.99
C GLY A 105 6.85 1.33 8.78
N VAL A 106 6.88 2.67 8.74
CA VAL A 106 5.72 3.52 8.43
C VAL A 106 6.12 4.56 7.38
N VAL A 107 5.35 4.66 6.29
CA VAL A 107 5.58 5.66 5.23
C VAL A 107 4.26 6.36 4.90
N ASP A 108 4.30 7.68 4.94
CA ASP A 108 3.19 8.56 4.55
C ASP A 108 3.60 9.38 3.33
N ILE A 109 2.86 9.19 2.22
CA ILE A 109 3.04 9.89 0.94
C ILE A 109 1.80 10.71 0.53
N CYS A 110 1.02 11.17 1.51
CA CYS A 110 -0.02 12.17 1.25
C CYS A 110 0.61 13.45 0.66
N ASP A 111 1.79 13.82 1.16
CA ASP A 111 2.60 14.90 0.60
C ASP A 111 3.07 14.58 -0.84
N PRO A 112 2.81 15.46 -1.83
CA PRO A 112 3.20 15.23 -3.23
C PRO A 112 4.70 15.07 -3.45
N VAL A 113 5.56 15.74 -2.66
CA VAL A 113 7.02 15.64 -2.81
C VAL A 113 7.50 14.26 -2.39
N LYS A 114 7.03 13.76 -1.23
CA LYS A 114 7.30 12.39 -0.79
C LYS A 114 6.75 11.36 -1.77
N ARG A 115 5.56 11.60 -2.32
CA ARG A 115 4.93 10.73 -3.31
C ARG A 115 5.75 10.62 -4.60
N ASP A 116 6.18 11.75 -5.15
CA ASP A 116 7.02 11.77 -6.35
C ASP A 116 8.35 11.04 -6.13
N TRP A 117 8.96 11.21 -4.95
CA TRP A 117 10.17 10.45 -4.59
C TRP A 117 9.91 8.94 -4.60
N VAL A 118 8.83 8.47 -3.97
CA VAL A 118 8.48 7.04 -3.94
C VAL A 118 8.21 6.52 -5.36
N LEU A 119 7.44 7.25 -6.17
CA LEU A 119 7.10 6.85 -7.54
C LEU A 119 8.33 6.69 -8.43
N ARG A 120 9.30 7.62 -8.34
CA ARG A 120 10.57 7.54 -9.11
C ARG A 120 11.45 6.37 -8.70
N ASN A 121 11.45 6.05 -7.40
CA ASN A 121 12.34 5.05 -6.81
C ASN A 121 11.71 3.66 -6.72
N THR A 122 10.60 3.42 -7.43
CA THR A 122 9.91 2.13 -7.45
C THR A 122 9.76 1.64 -8.88
N SER A 123 10.23 0.42 -9.15
CA SER A 123 10.05 -0.22 -10.45
C SER A 123 8.56 -0.43 -10.74
N VAL A 124 8.17 -0.33 -12.01
CA VAL A 124 6.79 -0.59 -12.44
C VAL A 124 6.31 -1.99 -12.04
N GLY A 125 7.23 -2.97 -11.95
CA GLY A 125 6.91 -4.34 -11.54
C GLY A 125 6.54 -4.49 -10.06
N GLU A 126 6.82 -3.49 -9.23
CA GLU A 126 6.45 -3.49 -7.81
C GLU A 126 5.09 -2.82 -7.57
N VAL A 127 4.46 -2.26 -8.61
CA VAL A 127 3.13 -1.67 -8.53
C VAL A 127 2.09 -2.79 -8.37
N TRP A 128 1.15 -2.60 -7.44
CA TRP A 128 0.07 -3.54 -7.22
C TRP A 128 -0.74 -3.80 -8.50
N GLY A 129 -0.94 -5.08 -8.84
CA GLY A 129 -1.63 -5.50 -10.06
C GLY A 129 -0.71 -5.68 -11.28
N ILE A 130 0.58 -5.30 -11.20
CA ILE A 130 1.54 -5.49 -12.30
C ILE A 130 2.32 -6.81 -12.09
N GLY A 131 1.88 -7.86 -12.78
CA GLY A 131 2.59 -9.14 -12.80
C GLY A 131 3.78 -9.18 -13.77
N ARG A 132 4.59 -10.25 -13.72
CA ARG A 132 5.81 -10.42 -14.52
C ARG A 132 5.60 -10.22 -16.03
N LYS A 133 4.50 -10.72 -16.61
CA LYS A 133 4.16 -10.51 -18.02
C LYS A 133 3.87 -9.04 -18.32
N MET A 134 3.03 -8.41 -17.50
CA MET A 134 2.66 -7.00 -17.66
C MET A 134 3.89 -6.09 -17.53
N LYS A 135 4.77 -6.36 -16.56
CA LYS A 135 6.05 -5.69 -16.41
C LYS A 135 6.84 -5.71 -17.73
N ALA A 136 7.03 -6.87 -18.34
CA ALA A 136 7.79 -6.99 -19.59
C ALA A 136 7.15 -6.18 -20.74
N HIS A 137 5.82 -6.16 -20.84
CA HIS A 137 5.14 -5.31 -21.82
C HIS A 137 5.36 -3.82 -21.57
N LEU A 138 5.22 -3.36 -20.31
CA LEU A 138 5.42 -1.96 -19.93
C LEU A 138 6.87 -1.51 -20.14
N GLU A 139 7.85 -2.35 -19.79
CA GLU A 139 9.26 -2.07 -20.05
C GLU A 139 9.57 -1.97 -21.55
N GLY A 140 8.93 -2.79 -22.38
CA GLY A 140 8.97 -2.66 -23.83
C GLY A 140 8.46 -1.32 -24.36
N MET A 141 7.60 -0.64 -23.60
CA MET A 141 7.09 0.71 -23.88
C MET A 141 7.87 1.84 -23.19
N GLN A 142 9.04 1.53 -22.62
CA GLN A 142 9.85 2.46 -21.81
C GLN A 142 9.16 2.97 -20.54
N ILE A 143 8.15 2.23 -20.05
CA ILE A 143 7.51 2.49 -18.75
C ILE A 143 8.24 1.63 -17.71
N LEU A 144 9.23 2.19 -17.03
CA LEU A 144 10.17 1.43 -16.18
C LEU A 144 9.87 1.59 -14.68
N SER A 145 9.32 2.74 -14.30
CA SER A 145 9.00 3.12 -12.92
C SER A 145 7.51 3.31 -12.69
N ALA A 146 7.12 3.31 -11.41
CA ALA A 146 5.76 3.67 -11.02
C ALA A 146 5.42 5.11 -11.44
N LYS A 147 6.41 6.00 -11.50
CA LYS A 147 6.23 7.36 -12.04
C LYS A 147 5.89 7.34 -13.53
N ASP A 148 6.62 6.55 -14.33
CA ASP A 148 6.36 6.48 -15.77
C ASP A 148 4.94 5.97 -16.03
N LEU A 149 4.49 4.98 -15.25
CA LEU A 149 3.13 4.45 -15.35
C LEU A 149 2.09 5.51 -14.94
N ALA A 150 2.34 6.28 -13.87
CA ALA A 150 1.47 7.37 -13.43
C ALA A 150 1.35 8.50 -14.46
N MET A 151 2.38 8.70 -15.30
CA MET A 151 2.43 9.74 -16.34
C MET A 151 1.98 9.25 -17.72
N ALA A 152 1.80 7.94 -17.91
CA ALA A 152 1.36 7.38 -19.19
C ALA A 152 -0.09 7.77 -19.51
N ASP A 153 -0.41 7.89 -20.80
CA ASP A 153 -1.77 8.22 -21.25
C ASP A 153 -2.78 7.15 -20.83
N PRO A 154 -3.78 7.48 -19.98
CA PRO A 154 -4.78 6.52 -19.53
C PRO A 154 -5.56 5.87 -20.66
N TRP A 155 -5.84 6.61 -21.75
CA TRP A 155 -6.62 6.06 -22.87
C TRP A 155 -5.82 5.00 -23.64
N MET A 156 -4.54 5.28 -23.90
CA MET A 156 -3.61 4.29 -24.45
C MET A 156 -3.51 3.05 -23.56
N LEU A 157 -3.36 3.20 -22.25
CA LEU A 157 -3.25 2.07 -21.31
C LEU A 157 -4.52 1.21 -21.32
N ARG A 158 -5.69 1.84 -21.37
CA ARG A 158 -6.98 1.14 -21.47
C ARG A 158 -7.07 0.30 -22.74
N LYS A 159 -6.73 0.92 -23.88
CA LYS A 159 -6.85 0.30 -25.21
C LYS A 159 -5.85 -0.83 -25.41
N THR A 160 -4.63 -0.67 -24.89
CA THR A 160 -3.53 -1.63 -25.06
C THR A 160 -3.62 -2.79 -24.08
N PHE A 161 -4.05 -2.53 -22.84
CA PHE A 161 -4.03 -3.53 -21.77
C PHE A 161 -5.42 -3.80 -21.21
N SER A 162 -5.93 -2.91 -20.35
CA SER A 162 -7.25 -3.04 -19.74
C SER A 162 -7.62 -1.78 -18.96
N VAL A 163 -8.92 -1.69 -18.62
CA VAL A 163 -9.42 -0.69 -17.67
C VAL A 163 -8.74 -0.78 -16.29
N VAL A 164 -8.25 -1.95 -15.87
CA VAL A 164 -7.59 -2.11 -14.57
C VAL A 164 -6.22 -1.41 -14.58
N ILE A 165 -5.45 -1.54 -15.66
CA ILE A 165 -4.15 -0.86 -15.79
C ILE A 165 -4.34 0.65 -15.90
N GLU A 166 -5.36 1.09 -16.66
CA GLU A 166 -5.77 2.51 -16.69
C GLU A 166 -6.06 3.05 -15.29
N LYS A 167 -6.92 2.37 -14.52
CA LYS A 167 -7.28 2.77 -13.16
C LYS A 167 -6.06 2.79 -12.24
N THR A 168 -5.16 1.81 -12.37
CA THR A 168 -3.91 1.74 -11.60
C THR A 168 -3.03 2.96 -11.87
N ALA A 169 -2.85 3.36 -13.13
CA ALA A 169 -2.10 4.57 -13.48
C ALA A 169 -2.74 5.84 -12.90
N ARG A 170 -4.07 5.97 -13.00
CA ARG A 170 -4.82 7.10 -12.41
C ARG A 170 -4.69 7.15 -10.89
N GLU A 171 -4.75 5.99 -10.22
CA GLU A 171 -4.54 5.89 -8.78
C GLU A 171 -3.14 6.36 -8.35
N LEU A 172 -2.09 5.98 -9.10
CA LEU A 172 -0.72 6.44 -8.88
C LEU A 172 -0.55 7.95 -9.12
N ALA A 173 -1.28 8.50 -10.09
CA ALA A 173 -1.38 9.94 -10.30
C ALA A 173 -2.19 10.66 -9.19
N GLY A 174 -2.77 9.92 -8.24
CA GLY A 174 -3.58 10.47 -7.16
C GLY A 174 -4.99 10.79 -7.62
N THR A 175 -5.62 9.93 -8.42
CA THR A 175 -7.05 9.97 -8.70
C THR A 175 -7.67 8.67 -8.21
N GLY A 176 -8.50 8.75 -7.17
CA GLY A 176 -9.22 7.60 -6.62
C GLY A 176 -10.13 6.94 -7.67
N CYS A 177 -9.84 5.71 -8.06
CA CYS A 177 -10.58 4.93 -9.06
C CYS A 177 -11.01 3.54 -8.57
N LEU A 178 -10.45 3.10 -7.44
CA LEU A 178 -10.75 1.82 -6.79
C LEU A 178 -11.46 2.14 -5.47
N GLU A 179 -12.74 1.82 -5.37
CA GLU A 179 -13.49 2.03 -4.14
C GLU A 179 -13.16 0.98 -3.09
N LEU A 180 -13.53 1.26 -1.84
CA LEU A 180 -13.64 0.23 -0.81
C LEU A 180 -14.76 -0.71 -1.24
N ASP A 181 -14.50 -2.02 -1.34
CA ASP A 181 -15.55 -2.96 -1.73
C ASP A 181 -16.68 -2.94 -0.68
N GLU A 182 -17.93 -3.03 -1.15
CA GLU A 182 -19.15 -3.19 -0.32
C GLU A 182 -19.13 -4.46 0.54
#